data_AF-A0A480B7M4-F1
#
_entry.id   AF-A0A480B7M4-F1
#
_cell.length_a   1.000
_cell.length_b   1.000
_cell.length_c   1.000
_cell.angle_alpha   90.00
_cell.angle_beta   90.00
_cell.angle_gamma   90.00
#
_symmetry.space_group_name_H-M   'P 1'
#
loop_
_entity.id
_entity.type
_entity.pdbx_description
1 polymer ?
#
loop_
_entity_poly.entity_id
_entity_poly.type
_entity_poly.pdbx_seq_one_letter_code
_entity_poly.pdbx_strand_id
1 'polypeptide(L)'
;MNTTIYEAVAKYKKDDTLPYTEYFGLGHFLTKDLAENAIMLAKQLPGFREFCDENFYIEEFVLNDGVPRNYSVDDPIKNNEVFILWYGYDVDSMYTVGGTLGVFSEYEYATLAKEKYSTWDIFIVHGLDNFGIGKVVLNERQWVDGFVKVYD
;
A
#
# COMPACT_ATOMS: atom_id res chain seq x y z
N MET A 1 -18.81 12.92 2.39
CA MET A 1 -17.68 13.59 3.12
C MET A 1 -16.47 12.73 2.82
N ASN A 2 -15.41 13.27 2.24
CA ASN A 2 -14.31 12.43 1.74
C ASN A 2 -13.55 11.83 2.93
N THR A 3 -13.64 10.51 3.10
CA THR A 3 -12.87 9.77 4.10
C THR A 3 -11.44 9.62 3.59
N THR A 4 -10.46 10.04 4.39
CA THR A 4 -9.05 9.77 4.11
C THR A 4 -8.61 8.51 4.86
N ILE A 5 -7.97 7.60 4.15
CA ILE A 5 -7.30 6.42 4.69
C ILE A 5 -5.79 6.67 4.66
N TYR A 6 -5.12 6.36 5.76
CA TYR A 6 -3.68 6.55 5.93
C TYR A 6 -2.99 5.21 5.83
N GLU A 7 -2.09 5.03 4.87
CA GLU A 7 -1.24 3.85 4.80
C GLU A 7 0.09 4.15 5.48
N ALA A 8 0.43 3.38 6.51
CA ALA A 8 1.78 3.41 7.06
C ALA A 8 2.67 2.53 6.19
N VAL A 9 3.82 3.04 5.76
CA VAL A 9 4.72 2.31 4.87
C VAL A 9 6.17 2.49 5.27
N ALA A 10 6.98 1.45 5.05
CA ALA A 10 8.43 1.58 5.01
C ALA A 10 8.91 1.39 3.57
N LYS A 11 9.78 2.28 3.11
CA LYS A 11 10.40 2.24 1.79
C LYS A 11 11.91 2.15 1.94
N TYR A 12 12.49 1.07 1.46
CA TYR A 12 13.92 0.78 1.67
C TYR A 12 14.66 0.64 0.36
N LYS A 13 15.83 1.27 0.32
CA LYS A 13 16.77 1.18 -0.80
C LYS A 13 18.08 0.66 -0.25
N LYS A 14 18.49 -0.53 -0.69
CA LYS A 14 19.71 -1.18 -0.17
C LYS A 14 20.97 -0.41 -0.53
N ASP A 15 21.06 0.07 -1.76
CA ASP A 15 22.14 0.96 -2.20
C ASP A 15 21.64 1.92 -3.30
N ASP A 16 22.33 3.05 -3.45
CA ASP A 16 21.93 4.09 -4.41
C ASP A 16 22.09 3.69 -5.88
N THR A 17 22.85 2.62 -6.16
CA THR A 17 23.08 2.10 -7.51
C THR A 17 21.92 1.26 -8.03
N LEU A 18 21.12 0.70 -7.11
CA LEU A 18 19.90 0.01 -7.48
C LEU A 18 18.84 1.02 -7.96
N PRO A 19 18.14 0.75 -9.07
CA PRO A 19 17.14 1.67 -9.60
C PRO A 19 15.79 1.58 -8.85
N TYR A 20 15.69 0.78 -7.80
CA TYR A 20 14.42 0.46 -7.13
C TYR A 20 14.46 0.69 -5.62
N THR A 21 13.25 0.83 -5.07
CA THR A 21 12.99 0.97 -3.64
C THR A 21 11.93 -0.07 -3.26
N GLU A 22 12.25 -0.94 -2.30
CA GLU A 22 11.30 -1.91 -1.74
C GLU A 22 10.17 -1.19 -1.00
N TYR A 23 8.99 -1.80 -1.03
CA TYR A 23 7.79 -1.26 -0.42
C TYR A 23 7.21 -2.24 0.61
N PHE A 24 7.11 -1.80 1.85
CA PHE A 24 6.50 -2.56 2.95
C PHE A 24 5.26 -1.81 3.45
N GLY A 25 4.08 -2.30 3.10
CA GLY A 25 2.83 -1.84 3.71
C GLY A 25 2.77 -2.28 5.17
N LEU A 26 2.72 -1.35 6.11
CA LEU A 26 2.64 -1.61 7.56
C LEU A 26 1.19 -1.62 8.07
N GLY A 27 0.22 -1.30 7.21
CA GLY A 27 -1.20 -1.31 7.50
C GLY A 27 -1.91 -0.08 6.94
N HIS A 28 -3.25 -0.13 6.94
CA HIS A 28 -4.12 0.97 6.52
C HIS A 28 -4.97 1.41 7.70
N PHE A 29 -5.06 2.72 7.95
CA PHE A 29 -5.57 3.28 9.19
C PHE A 29 -6.60 4.39 8.94
N LEU A 30 -7.58 4.49 9.84
CA LEU A 30 -8.60 5.55 9.78
C LEU A 30 -8.09 6.92 10.23
N THR A 31 -6.98 6.96 10.98
CA THR A 31 -6.39 8.20 11.47
C THR A 31 -4.88 8.20 11.29
N LYS A 32 -4.31 9.39 11.14
CA LYS A 32 -2.88 9.58 11.06
C LYS A 32 -2.16 9.10 12.33
N ASP A 33 -2.70 9.38 13.51
CA ASP A 33 -2.13 8.95 14.80
C ASP A 33 -1.96 7.42 14.89
N LEU A 34 -2.91 6.66 14.34
CA LEU A 34 -2.81 5.20 14.30
C LEU A 34 -1.71 4.73 13.34
N ALA A 35 -1.57 5.39 12.19
CA ALA A 35 -0.48 5.12 11.25
C ALA A 35 0.90 5.48 11.85
N GLU A 36 1.01 6.61 12.54
CA GLU A 36 2.23 7.03 13.26
C GLU A 36 2.61 6.01 14.34
N ASN A 37 1.63 5.51 15.11
CA ASN A 37 1.86 4.47 16.10
C ASN A 37 2.31 3.15 15.45
N ALA A 38 1.72 2.76 14.33
CA ALA A 38 2.15 1.57 13.59
C ALA A 38 3.61 1.68 13.13
N ILE A 39 4.03 2.84 12.62
CA ILE A 39 5.42 3.14 12.26
C ILE A 39 6.34 3.05 13.49
N MET A 40 5.98 3.69 14.59
CA MET A 40 6.77 3.68 15.83
C MET A 40 7.01 2.25 16.33
N LEU A 41 5.99 1.39 16.26
CA LEU A 41 6.11 -0.02 16.63
C LEU A 41 6.96 -0.80 15.63
N ALA A 42 6.77 -0.58 14.32
CA ALA A 42 7.55 -1.23 13.27
C ALA A 42 9.06 -0.94 13.40
N LYS A 43 9.45 0.29 13.75
CA LYS A 43 10.86 0.68 13.99
C LYS A 43 11.57 -0.13 15.07
N GLN A 44 10.83 -0.81 15.96
CA GLN A 44 11.41 -1.65 17.01
C GLN A 44 11.59 -3.12 16.56
N LEU A 45 11.04 -3.49 15.41
CA LEU A 45 11.02 -4.87 14.93
C LEU A 45 12.30 -5.24 14.17
N PRO A 46 12.68 -6.53 14.15
CA PRO A 46 13.76 -7.03 13.30
C PRO A 46 13.57 -6.64 11.83
N GLY A 47 14.67 -6.35 11.14
CA GLY A 47 14.69 -5.86 9.76
C GLY A 47 14.43 -4.35 9.66
N PHE A 48 13.36 -3.86 10.27
CA PHE A 48 12.98 -2.43 10.23
C PHE A 48 13.81 -1.54 11.14
N ARG A 49 14.30 -2.04 12.28
CA ARG A 49 15.15 -1.26 13.21
C ARG A 49 16.47 -0.78 12.61
N GLU A 50 16.85 -1.30 11.45
CA GLU A 50 18.04 -0.91 10.69
C GLU A 50 17.75 0.20 9.68
N PHE A 51 16.47 0.53 9.46
CA PHE A 51 16.06 1.60 8.56
C PHE A 51 16.19 2.95 9.27
N CYS A 52 16.51 3.99 8.50
CA CYS A 52 16.51 5.36 9.00
C CYS A 52 15.07 5.89 9.11
N ASP A 53 14.87 6.96 9.88
CA ASP A 53 13.53 7.53 10.07
C ASP A 53 12.90 7.98 8.75
N GLU A 54 13.73 8.45 7.81
CA GLU A 54 13.35 8.87 6.46
C GLU A 54 12.88 7.70 5.58
N ASN A 55 13.04 6.45 6.00
CA ASN A 55 12.49 5.31 5.28
C ASN A 55 11.00 5.07 5.60
N PHE A 56 10.43 5.74 6.60
CA PHE A 56 9.04 5.54 7.00
C PHE A 56 8.16 6.70 6.58
N TYR A 57 7.02 6.38 5.95
CA TYR A 57 6.11 7.36 5.37
C TYR A 57 4.67 7.04 5.73
N ILE A 58 3.84 8.07 5.64
CA ILE A 58 2.38 7.93 5.65
C ILE A 58 1.88 8.41 4.30
N GLU A 59 1.27 7.52 3.55
CA GLU A 59 0.56 7.85 2.31
C GLU A 59 -0.91 8.11 2.64
N GLU A 60 -1.51 9.09 1.95
CA GLU A 60 -2.91 9.48 2.15
C GLU A 60 -3.74 9.12 0.92
N PHE A 61 -4.81 8.35 1.12
CA PHE A 61 -5.73 7.95 0.08
C PHE A 61 -7.12 8.48 0.38
N VAL A 62 -7.69 9.22 -0.56
CA VAL A 62 -9.11 9.55 -0.52
C VAL A 62 -9.90 8.29 -0.89
N LEU A 63 -10.78 7.85 0.01
CA LEU A 63 -11.61 6.66 -0.18
C LEU A 63 -12.45 6.81 -1.46
N ASN A 64 -12.45 5.76 -2.29
CA ASN A 64 -13.16 5.68 -3.56
C ASN A 64 -12.70 6.69 -4.63
N ASP A 65 -11.51 7.28 -4.47
CA ASP A 65 -10.97 8.17 -5.51
C ASP A 65 -10.70 7.40 -6.81
N GLY A 66 -10.98 8.07 -7.94
CA GLY A 66 -10.87 7.46 -9.27
C GLY A 66 -12.09 6.66 -9.74
N VAL A 67 -13.10 6.43 -8.89
CA VAL A 67 -14.39 5.85 -9.31
C VAL A 67 -15.23 6.88 -10.08
N PRO A 68 -15.90 6.52 -11.19
CA PRO A 68 -16.80 7.43 -11.89
C PRO A 68 -17.88 8.03 -10.97
N ARG A 69 -18.09 9.36 -11.05
CA ARG A 69 -18.98 10.13 -10.15
C ARG A 69 -20.48 9.76 -10.21
N ASN A 70 -20.88 8.92 -11.14
CA ASN A 70 -22.24 8.40 -11.27
C ASN A 70 -22.53 7.22 -10.31
N TYR A 71 -21.54 6.74 -9.56
CA TYR A 71 -21.71 5.80 -8.47
C TYR A 71 -21.96 6.53 -7.14
N SER A 72 -22.57 5.84 -6.17
CA SER A 72 -22.71 6.33 -4.78
C SER A 72 -21.35 6.30 -4.09
N VAL A 73 -20.47 7.25 -4.45
CA VAL A 73 -19.07 7.31 -3.99
C VAL A 73 -18.96 7.55 -2.47
N ASP A 74 -20.07 7.90 -1.80
CA ASP A 74 -20.20 8.10 -0.35
C ASP A 74 -20.59 6.81 0.42
N ASP A 75 -20.48 5.62 -0.19
CA ASP A 75 -20.82 4.38 0.50
C ASP A 75 -19.97 4.17 1.77
N PRO A 76 -20.59 3.79 2.90
CA PRO A 76 -19.88 3.62 4.15
C PRO A 76 -18.96 2.41 4.12
N ILE A 77 -17.84 2.50 4.83
CA ILE A 77 -16.97 1.34 5.09
C ILE A 77 -17.76 0.30 5.89
N LYS A 78 -17.85 -0.92 5.36
CA LYS A 78 -18.54 -2.05 6.00
C LYS A 78 -17.53 -2.95 6.69
N ASN A 79 -17.86 -3.40 7.90
CA ASN A 79 -17.04 -4.34 8.67
C ASN A 79 -15.59 -3.89 8.90
N ASN A 80 -15.31 -2.59 8.81
CA ASN A 80 -13.94 -2.05 8.90
C ASN A 80 -12.99 -2.63 7.82
N GLU A 81 -13.55 -3.10 6.70
CA GLU A 81 -12.80 -3.67 5.56
C GLU A 81 -12.80 -2.69 4.38
N VAL A 82 -11.67 -2.65 3.68
CA VAL A 82 -11.50 -1.91 2.42
C VAL A 82 -10.80 -2.77 1.39
N PHE A 83 -10.91 -2.38 0.12
CA PHE A 83 -10.21 -2.98 -0.99
C PHE A 83 -9.10 -2.04 -1.46
N ILE A 84 -7.87 -2.53 -1.45
CA ILE A 84 -6.71 -1.81 -1.94
C ILE A 84 -6.47 -2.22 -3.39
N LEU A 85 -6.31 -1.24 -4.27
CA LEU A 85 -5.78 -1.47 -5.60
C LEU A 85 -4.28 -1.29 -5.52
N TRP A 86 -3.50 -2.32 -5.83
CA TRP A 86 -2.06 -2.33 -5.65
C TRP A 86 -1.35 -2.84 -6.88
N TYR A 87 -0.10 -2.43 -7.05
CA TYR A 87 0.81 -3.06 -8.00
C TYR A 87 2.06 -3.55 -7.28
N GLY A 88 2.65 -4.60 -7.83
CA GLY A 88 3.84 -5.23 -7.28
C GLY A 88 4.47 -6.09 -8.36
N TYR A 89 5.70 -5.80 -8.75
CA TYR A 89 6.47 -6.66 -9.67
C TYR A 89 7.87 -6.88 -9.14
N ASP A 90 8.35 -8.09 -9.35
CA ASP A 90 9.73 -8.45 -9.08
C ASP A 90 10.62 -7.81 -10.14
N VAL A 91 11.63 -7.06 -9.69
CA VAL A 91 12.66 -6.50 -10.57
C VAL A 91 13.74 -7.53 -10.83
N ASP A 92 14.00 -8.40 -9.86
CA ASP A 92 14.85 -9.58 -9.97
C ASP A 92 14.39 -10.65 -8.96
N SER A 93 15.15 -11.74 -8.79
CA SER A 93 14.81 -12.84 -7.88
C SER A 93 14.79 -12.47 -6.39
N MET A 94 15.16 -11.24 -6.03
CA MET A 94 15.38 -10.79 -4.66
C MET A 94 14.58 -9.54 -4.29
N TYR A 95 14.04 -8.78 -5.26
CA TYR A 95 13.43 -7.48 -4.97
C TYR A 95 12.10 -7.25 -5.69
N THR A 96 11.13 -6.77 -4.92
CA THR A 96 9.81 -6.39 -5.40
C THR A 96 9.62 -4.87 -5.27
N VAL A 97 9.17 -4.24 -6.35
CA VAL A 97 8.70 -2.85 -6.34
C VAL A 97 7.18 -2.87 -6.35
N GLY A 98 6.55 -2.03 -5.53
CA GLY A 98 5.10 -1.94 -5.50
C GLY A 98 4.57 -0.74 -4.73
N GLY A 99 3.26 -0.72 -4.57
CA GLY A 99 2.56 0.27 -3.78
C GLY A 99 1.04 0.22 -3.96
N THR A 100 0.34 0.95 -3.11
CA THR A 100 -1.11 1.17 -3.22
C THR A 100 -1.39 2.31 -4.21
N LEU A 101 -2.32 2.09 -5.13
CA LEU A 101 -2.80 3.09 -6.10
C LEU A 101 -4.16 3.69 -5.72
N GLY A 102 -4.91 3.02 -4.84
CA GLY A 102 -6.19 3.52 -4.36
C GLY A 102 -6.81 2.60 -3.31
N VAL A 103 -7.73 3.18 -2.54
CA VAL A 103 -8.45 2.49 -1.46
C VAL A 103 -9.95 2.66 -1.67
N PHE A 104 -10.69 1.56 -1.64
CA PHE A 104 -12.10 1.51 -2.02
C PHE A 104 -12.94 0.82 -0.95
N SER A 105 -14.16 1.31 -0.72
CA SER A 105 -15.11 0.70 0.22
C SER A 105 -15.75 -0.58 -0.32
N GLU A 106 -15.77 -0.76 -1.64
CA GLU A 106 -16.39 -1.89 -2.33
C GLU A 106 -15.46 -2.49 -3.38
N TYR A 107 -15.54 -3.81 -3.59
CA TYR A 107 -14.72 -4.51 -4.58
C TYR A 107 -15.02 -4.06 -6.01
N GLU A 108 -16.29 -3.73 -6.30
CA GLU A 108 -16.72 -3.21 -7.60
C GLU A 108 -16.01 -1.89 -7.94
N TYR A 109 -15.85 -1.02 -6.95
CA TYR A 109 -15.15 0.27 -7.12
C TYR A 109 -13.66 0.07 -7.42
N ALA A 110 -13.01 -0.84 -6.70
CA ALA A 110 -11.63 -1.22 -6.99
C ALA A 110 -11.48 -1.84 -8.41
N THR A 111 -12.49 -2.60 -8.87
CA THR A 111 -12.49 -3.20 -10.22
C THR A 111 -12.62 -2.14 -11.32
N LEU A 112 -13.53 -1.17 -11.16
CA LEU A 112 -13.67 -0.05 -12.09
C LEU A 112 -12.39 0.79 -12.18
N ALA A 113 -11.76 1.05 -11.03
CA ALA A 113 -10.46 1.72 -10.99
C ALA A 113 -9.38 0.88 -11.68
N LYS A 114 -9.33 -0.44 -11.41
CA LYS A 114 -8.40 -1.38 -12.05
C LYS A 114 -8.52 -1.35 -13.58
N GLU A 115 -9.74 -1.39 -14.12
CA GLU A 115 -9.98 -1.31 -15.57
C GLU A 115 -9.39 -0.03 -16.16
N LYS A 116 -9.64 1.12 -15.53
CA LYS A 116 -9.07 2.40 -15.95
C LYS A 116 -7.54 2.39 -15.94
N TYR A 117 -6.93 1.98 -14.83
CA TYR A 117 -5.48 2.01 -14.64
C TYR A 117 -4.75 0.95 -15.48
N SER A 118 -5.42 -0.15 -15.87
CA SER A 118 -4.84 -1.20 -16.73
C SER A 118 -4.34 -0.69 -18.09
N THR A 119 -4.78 0.50 -18.50
CA THR A 119 -4.37 1.17 -19.74
C THR A 119 -3.06 1.97 -19.61
N TRP A 120 -2.49 2.08 -18.40
CA TRP A 120 -1.24 2.80 -18.18
C TRP A 120 -0.02 2.03 -18.70
N ASP A 121 0.95 2.77 -19.25
CA ASP A 121 2.16 2.22 -19.88
C ASP A 121 2.90 1.22 -18.99
N ILE A 122 2.97 1.46 -17.68
CA ILE A 122 3.63 0.56 -16.73
C ILE A 122 3.04 -0.86 -16.75
N PHE A 123 1.72 -1.00 -16.89
CA PHE A 123 1.04 -2.30 -16.92
C PHE A 123 1.01 -2.92 -18.31
N ILE A 124 1.22 -2.11 -19.35
CA ILE A 124 1.51 -2.59 -20.70
C ILE A 124 2.92 -3.22 -20.74
N VAL A 125 3.89 -2.64 -20.04
CA VAL A 125 5.28 -3.10 -20.01
C VAL A 125 5.49 -4.28 -19.06
N HIS A 126 4.96 -4.21 -17.83
CA HIS A 126 5.22 -5.21 -16.78
C HIS A 126 4.10 -6.26 -16.63
N GLY A 127 3.02 -6.14 -17.39
CA GLY A 127 1.89 -7.06 -17.35
C GLY A 127 0.92 -6.82 -16.20
N LEU A 128 -0.30 -7.33 -16.35
CA LEU A 128 -1.39 -7.18 -15.37
C LEU A 128 -1.31 -8.18 -14.21
N ASP A 129 -0.46 -9.20 -14.30
CA ASP A 129 -0.25 -10.16 -13.21
C ASP A 129 0.33 -9.48 -11.96
N ASN A 130 1.02 -8.36 -12.18
CA ASN A 130 1.61 -7.50 -11.16
C ASN A 130 0.66 -6.39 -10.68
N PHE A 131 -0.63 -6.51 -10.98
CA PHE A 131 -1.65 -5.51 -10.68
C PHE A 131 -2.91 -6.16 -10.09
N GLY A 132 -3.14 -5.92 -8.80
CA GLY A 132 -4.08 -6.70 -7.98
C GLY A 132 -5.05 -5.85 -7.17
N ILE A 133 -6.08 -6.52 -6.67
CA ILE A 133 -6.99 -5.98 -5.65
C ILE A 133 -6.83 -6.84 -4.40
N GLY A 134 -6.45 -6.24 -3.29
CA GLY A 134 -6.35 -6.89 -1.99
C GLY A 134 -7.48 -6.44 -1.07
N LYS A 135 -7.94 -7.30 -0.17
CA LYS A 135 -8.83 -6.90 0.93
C LYS A 135 -8.01 -6.66 2.18
N VAL A 136 -8.23 -5.53 2.84
CA VAL A 136 -7.52 -5.12 4.06
C VAL A 136 -8.52 -4.80 5.15
N VAL A 137 -8.22 -5.21 6.38
CA VAL A 137 -8.92 -4.75 7.58
C VAL A 137 -8.21 -3.50 8.10
N LEU A 138 -8.96 -2.42 8.27
CA LEU A 138 -8.41 -1.15 8.74
C LEU A 138 -7.94 -1.27 10.21
N ASN A 139 -6.93 -0.49 10.54
CA ASN A 139 -6.29 -0.42 11.86
C ASN A 139 -5.57 -1.70 12.30
N GLU A 140 -5.44 -2.69 11.42
CA GLU A 140 -4.57 -3.84 11.62
C GLU A 140 -3.16 -3.53 11.12
N ARG A 141 -2.17 -3.86 11.96
CA ARG A 141 -0.76 -3.74 11.59
C ARG A 141 -0.34 -4.97 10.79
N GLN A 142 0.45 -4.72 9.75
CA GLN A 142 1.18 -5.75 9.02
C GLN A 142 2.61 -5.85 9.55
N TRP A 143 3.30 -6.94 9.20
CA TRP A 143 4.68 -7.19 9.62
C TRP A 143 4.90 -7.12 11.14
N VAL A 144 3.94 -7.64 11.92
CA VAL A 144 3.97 -7.52 13.40
C VAL A 144 5.18 -8.19 14.06
N ASP A 145 5.81 -9.14 13.37
CA ASP A 145 7.01 -9.84 13.81
C ASP A 145 8.31 -9.30 13.17
N GLY A 146 8.20 -8.28 12.30
CA GLY A 146 9.31 -7.80 11.48
C GLY A 146 9.64 -8.76 10.32
N PHE A 147 10.87 -8.66 9.82
CA PHE A 147 11.39 -9.59 8.83
C PHE A 147 12.89 -9.83 9.06
N VAL A 148 13.38 -10.94 8.52
CA VAL A 148 14.80 -11.29 8.56
C VAL A 148 15.39 -11.03 7.18
N LYS A 149 16.42 -10.19 7.12
CA LYS A 149 17.22 -10.04 5.90
C LYS A 149 17.96 -11.36 5.69
N VAL A 150 17.90 -11.90 4.48
CA VAL A 150 18.56 -13.16 4.14
C VAL A 150 20.10 -13.00 4.08
N TYR A 151 20.60 -11.76 4.12
CA TYR A 151 22.03 -11.46 4.02
C TYR A 151 22.42 -10.29 4.94
N ASP A 152 23.56 -10.45 5.63
CA ASP A 152 24.33 -9.39 6.31
C ASP A 152 25.28 -8.69 5.33
#